data_AF-A0A9P5MWP4-F1
#
_entry.id   AF-A0A9P5MWP4-F1
#
_cell.length_a   1.000
_cell.length_b   1.000
_cell.length_c   1.000
_cell.angle_alpha   90.00
_cell.angle_beta   90.00
_cell.angle_gamma   90.00
#
_symmetry.space_group_name_H-M   'P 1'
#
loop_
_entity.id
_entity.type
_entity.pdbx_description
1 polymer ?
#
loop_
_entity_poly.entity_id
_entity_poly.type
_entity_poly.pdbx_seq_one_letter_code
_entity_poly.pdbx_strand_id
1 'polypeptide(L)'
;MAFSMTVLPTVRIALYCILCIFSLVLLGLSAARIHYTENLSPDDPLNGGQDFYDPVVAELLATSIIVTLWSMFAVHAIYMRCDRLVIHTFGVECIALSMIWMMWLIGTAIATTFWGNLGWCHQYSACRLLSALVAIAWIGWVVLLALLGVTLAHTFANRAWVDPMHGYFYPRDSFVPAQESEYRQSRI
;
A
#
# COMPACT_ATOMS: atom_id res chain seq x y z
N MET A 1 -0.08 21.77 17.99
CA MET A 1 0.63 22.03 16.72
C MET A 1 -0.36 21.82 15.58
N ALA A 2 -0.83 22.91 14.98
CA ALA A 2 -1.75 22.85 13.85
C ALA A 2 -0.95 22.43 12.61
N PHE A 3 -0.93 21.12 12.33
CA PHE A 3 -0.49 20.63 11.03
C PHE A 3 -1.45 21.24 10.00
N SER A 4 -0.95 22.16 9.16
CA SER A 4 -1.79 22.92 8.24
C SER A 4 -2.65 21.98 7.39
N MET A 5 -3.95 22.26 7.27
CA MET A 5 -4.93 21.39 6.59
C MET A 5 -4.54 21.04 5.14
N THR A 6 -3.68 21.84 4.51
CA THR A 6 -3.16 21.62 3.16
C THR A 6 -1.97 20.66 3.09
N VAL A 7 -1.24 20.44 4.18
CA VAL A 7 -0.02 19.62 4.19
C VAL A 7 -0.37 18.13 4.18
N LEU A 8 -1.44 17.74 4.86
CA LEU A 8 -1.82 16.33 4.99
C LEU A 8 -2.18 15.67 3.63
N PRO A 9 -3.04 16.26 2.77
CA PRO A 9 -3.32 15.67 1.47
C PRO A 9 -2.07 15.58 0.59
N THR A 10 -1.20 16.59 0.62
CA THR A 10 0.04 16.59 -0.16
C THR A 10 0.99 15.48 0.28
N VAL A 11 1.19 15.30 1.59
CA VAL A 11 2.02 14.21 2.13
C VAL A 11 1.44 12.85 1.76
N ARG A 12 0.12 12.67 1.88
CA ARG A 12 -0.55 11.41 1.51
C ARG A 12 -0.41 11.09 0.02
N ILE A 13 -0.64 12.07 -0.87
CA ILE A 13 -0.43 11.89 -2.32
C ILE A 13 1.02 11.48 -2.59
N ALA A 14 2.00 12.17 -2.00
CA ALA A 14 3.41 11.83 -2.18
C ALA A 14 3.72 10.39 -1.72
N LEU A 15 3.23 9.99 -0.55
CA LEU A 15 3.40 8.62 -0.03
C LEU A 15 2.74 7.57 -0.92
N TYR A 16 1.52 7.83 -1.43
CA TYR A 16 0.86 6.92 -2.38
C TYR A 16 1.62 6.82 -3.71
N CYS A 17 2.17 7.92 -4.23
CA CYS A 17 2.99 7.88 -5.44
C CYS A 17 4.27 7.06 -5.23
N ILE A 18 4.95 7.25 -4.11
CA ILE A 18 6.14 6.45 -3.74
C ILE A 18 5.76 4.97 -3.60
N LEU A 19 4.66 4.67 -2.91
CA LEU A 19 4.16 3.31 -2.74
C LEU A 19 3.82 2.65 -4.09
N CYS A 20 3.20 3.39 -5.02
CA CYS A 20 2.89 2.92 -6.36
C CYS A 20 4.14 2.58 -7.18
N ILE A 21 5.21 3.39 -7.07
CA ILE A 21 6.48 3.10 -7.74
C ILE A 21 7.09 1.82 -7.16
N PHE A 22 7.14 1.69 -5.83
CA PHE A 22 7.67 0.47 -5.21
C PHE A 22 6.84 -0.76 -5.51
N SER A 23 5.50 -0.65 -5.57
CA SER A 23 4.64 -1.77 -5.95
C SER A 23 4.82 -2.17 -7.40
N LEU A 24 5.01 -1.23 -8.34
CA LEU A 24 5.31 -1.55 -9.74
C LEU A 24 6.67 -2.24 -9.90
N VAL A 25 7.70 -1.78 -9.17
CA VAL A 25 9.00 -2.44 -9.16
C VAL A 25 8.90 -3.86 -8.59
N LEU A 26 8.18 -4.03 -7.47
CA LEU A 26 7.97 -5.33 -6.87
C LEU A 26 7.19 -6.27 -7.79
N LEU A 27 6.15 -5.77 -8.47
CA LEU A 27 5.38 -6.51 -9.47
C LEU A 27 6.29 -7.05 -10.58
N GLY A 28 7.15 -6.19 -11.14
CA GLY A 28 8.10 -6.57 -12.18
C GLY A 28 9.11 -7.62 -11.71
N LEU A 29 9.66 -7.46 -10.50
CA LEU A 29 10.62 -8.42 -9.93
C LEU A 29 9.96 -9.77 -9.64
N SER A 30 8.76 -9.78 -9.06
CA SER A 30 8.00 -11.01 -8.79
C SER A 30 7.60 -11.74 -10.07
N ALA A 31 7.17 -11.00 -11.11
CA ALA A 31 6.85 -11.58 -12.41
C ALA A 31 8.10 -12.19 -13.07
N ALA A 32 9.24 -11.48 -13.04
CA ALA A 32 10.50 -12.00 -13.55
C ALA A 32 10.97 -13.25 -12.79
N ARG A 33 10.74 -13.31 -11.47
CA ARG A 33 11.06 -14.48 -10.67
C ARG A 33 10.20 -15.69 -11.04
N ILE A 34 8.89 -15.52 -11.13
CA ILE A 34 7.97 -16.62 -11.52
C ILE A 34 8.33 -17.11 -12.92
N HIS A 35 8.57 -16.20 -13.86
CA HIS A 35 8.98 -16.58 -15.20
C HIS A 35 10.27 -17.40 -15.22
N TYR A 36 11.25 -17.03 -14.39
CA TYR A 36 12.48 -17.81 -14.22
C TYR A 36 12.21 -19.18 -13.61
N THR A 37 11.39 -19.29 -12.56
CA THR A 37 11.16 -20.59 -11.87
C THR A 37 10.31 -21.56 -12.67
N GLU A 38 9.51 -21.08 -13.63
CA GLU A 38 8.70 -21.92 -14.53
C GLU A 38 9.39 -22.20 -15.87
N ASN A 39 10.55 -21.61 -16.16
CA ASN A 39 11.28 -21.78 -17.42
C ASN A 39 12.78 -21.97 -17.16
N LEU A 40 13.15 -22.88 -16.27
CA LEU A 40 14.53 -23.18 -15.97
C LEU A 40 15.19 -23.93 -17.14
N SER A 41 16.43 -23.56 -17.44
CA SER A 41 17.25 -24.37 -18.34
C SER A 41 17.61 -25.70 -17.66
N PRO A 42 17.70 -26.82 -18.40
CA PRO A 42 18.10 -28.12 -17.84
C PRO A 42 19.45 -28.08 -17.09
N ASP A 43 20.33 -27.17 -17.45
CA ASP A 43 21.66 -26.99 -16.86
C ASP A 43 21.69 -25.98 -15.69
N ASP A 44 20.54 -25.55 -15.15
CA ASP A 44 20.51 -24.58 -14.06
C ASP A 44 21.07 -25.15 -12.75
N PRO A 45 22.08 -24.50 -12.14
CA PRO A 45 22.77 -25.03 -10.95
C PRO A 45 22.00 -24.82 -9.64
N LEU A 46 20.93 -24.01 -9.61
CA LEU A 46 20.20 -23.69 -8.38
C LEU A 46 19.13 -24.73 -8.05
N ASN A 47 18.46 -25.30 -9.06
CA ASN A 47 17.42 -26.30 -8.85
C ASN A 47 17.56 -27.55 -9.74
N GLY A 48 18.77 -27.81 -10.24
CA GLY A 48 19.04 -28.97 -11.11
C GLY A 48 18.16 -28.99 -12.36
N GLY A 49 17.83 -27.80 -12.88
CA GLY A 49 16.98 -27.61 -14.05
C GLY A 49 15.51 -28.04 -13.91
N GLN A 50 15.02 -28.28 -12.69
CA GLN A 50 13.61 -28.63 -12.49
C GLN A 50 12.76 -27.38 -12.25
N ASP A 51 11.72 -27.19 -13.06
CA ASP A 51 10.74 -26.13 -12.88
C ASP A 51 9.98 -26.28 -11.56
N PHE A 52 9.70 -25.16 -10.90
CA PHE A 52 8.91 -25.13 -9.67
C PHE A 52 8.12 -23.82 -9.54
N TYR A 53 7.01 -23.90 -8.80
CA TYR A 53 6.18 -22.73 -8.52
C TYR A 53 6.45 -22.21 -7.10
N ASP A 54 6.68 -20.90 -6.99
CA ASP A 54 6.96 -20.24 -5.72
C ASP A 54 5.70 -19.49 -5.21
N PRO A 55 4.94 -20.08 -4.26
CA PRO A 55 3.69 -19.50 -3.81
C PRO A 55 3.87 -18.16 -3.07
N VAL A 56 5.04 -17.93 -2.46
CA VAL A 56 5.32 -16.69 -1.72
C VAL A 56 5.53 -15.54 -2.69
N VAL A 57 6.26 -15.78 -3.78
CA VAL A 57 6.44 -14.76 -4.83
C VAL A 57 5.11 -14.44 -5.52
N ALA A 58 4.25 -15.44 -5.71
CA ALA A 58 2.91 -15.24 -6.28
C ALA A 58 2.00 -14.40 -5.38
N GLU A 59 2.06 -14.60 -4.06
CA GLU A 59 1.35 -13.77 -3.09
C GLU A 59 1.85 -12.31 -3.15
N LEU A 60 3.15 -12.08 -3.14
CA LEU A 60 3.73 -10.74 -3.27
C LEU A 60 3.36 -10.07 -4.60
N LEU A 61 3.29 -10.85 -5.68
CA LEU A 61 2.81 -10.36 -6.99
C LEU A 61 1.34 -9.92 -6.89
N ALA A 62 0.44 -10.76 -6.38
CA ALA A 62 -0.97 -10.41 -6.20
C ALA A 62 -1.15 -9.18 -5.31
N THR A 63 -0.42 -9.11 -4.21
CA THR A 63 -0.39 -7.98 -3.29
C THR A 63 0.08 -6.71 -3.98
N SER A 64 1.15 -6.76 -4.77
CA SER A 64 1.66 -5.60 -5.52
C SER A 64 0.67 -5.07 -6.55
N ILE A 65 -0.12 -5.93 -7.20
CA ILE A 65 -1.21 -5.53 -8.11
C ILE A 65 -2.29 -4.77 -7.35
N ILE A 66 -2.76 -5.32 -6.22
CA ILE A 66 -3.78 -4.69 -5.38
C ILE A 66 -3.30 -3.32 -4.89
N VAL A 67 -2.04 -3.21 -4.43
CA VAL A 67 -1.47 -1.94 -3.96
C VAL A 67 -1.35 -0.91 -5.08
N THR A 68 -0.96 -1.34 -6.28
CA THR A 68 -0.84 -0.46 -7.44
C THR A 68 -2.20 0.13 -7.79
N LEU A 69 -3.24 -0.72 -7.89
CA LEU A 69 -4.61 -0.29 -8.20
C LEU A 69 -5.17 0.61 -7.09
N TRP A 70 -4.97 0.24 -5.83
CA TRP A 70 -5.42 1.02 -4.69
C TRP A 70 -4.73 2.39 -4.63
N SER A 71 -3.43 2.45 -4.87
CA SER A 71 -2.66 3.71 -4.84
C SER A 71 -3.12 4.66 -5.95
N MET A 72 -3.36 4.14 -7.17
CA MET A 72 -3.94 4.93 -8.26
C MET A 72 -5.34 5.44 -7.93
N PHE A 73 -6.20 4.57 -7.38
CA PHE A 73 -7.54 4.94 -6.93
C PHE A 73 -7.49 6.03 -5.84
N ALA A 74 -6.63 5.86 -4.83
CA ALA A 74 -6.50 6.79 -3.72
C ALA A 74 -6.01 8.17 -4.16
N VAL A 75 -4.96 8.22 -4.99
CA VAL A 75 -4.46 9.48 -5.57
C VAL A 75 -5.55 10.15 -6.39
N HIS A 76 -6.25 9.39 -7.24
CA HIS A 76 -7.33 9.92 -8.05
C HIS A 76 -8.48 10.48 -7.18
N ALA A 77 -8.89 9.76 -6.14
CA ALA A 77 -9.95 10.18 -5.22
C ALA A 77 -9.60 11.47 -4.45
N ILE A 78 -8.35 11.59 -3.97
CA ILE A 78 -7.87 12.79 -3.27
C ILE A 78 -7.76 13.98 -4.24
N TYR A 79 -7.24 13.74 -5.46
CA TYR A 79 -7.05 14.80 -6.46
C TYR A 79 -8.37 15.34 -7.00
N MET A 80 -9.31 14.45 -7.36
CA MET A 80 -10.62 14.83 -7.91
C MET A 80 -11.61 15.30 -6.84
N ARG A 81 -11.30 15.14 -5.55
CA ARG A 81 -12.19 15.49 -4.43
C ARG A 81 -13.56 14.81 -4.57
N CYS A 82 -13.52 13.48 -4.65
CA CYS A 82 -14.72 12.68 -4.81
C CYS A 82 -15.47 12.53 -3.47
N ASP A 83 -16.64 13.17 -3.34
CA ASP A 83 -17.37 13.24 -2.06
C ASP A 83 -18.61 12.34 -2.00
N ARG A 84 -18.98 11.69 -3.11
CA ARG A 84 -20.32 11.11 -3.29
C ARG A 84 -20.51 9.67 -2.85
N LEU A 85 -19.44 8.92 -2.54
CA LEU A 85 -19.54 7.49 -2.24
C LEU A 85 -18.94 7.17 -0.87
N VAL A 86 -19.57 6.23 -0.16
CA VAL A 86 -19.09 5.68 1.13
C VAL A 86 -17.65 5.15 1.04
N ILE A 87 -17.24 4.73 -0.15
CA ILE A 87 -15.88 4.25 -0.46
C ILE A 87 -14.82 5.36 -0.29
N HIS A 88 -15.21 6.63 -0.42
CA HIS A 88 -14.31 7.78 -0.27
C HIS A 88 -14.25 8.32 1.16
N THR A 89 -14.48 7.48 2.18
CA THR A 89 -14.34 7.88 3.59
C THR A 89 -12.98 7.48 4.14
N PHE A 90 -12.49 8.25 5.12
CA PHE A 90 -11.25 7.91 5.83
C PHE A 90 -11.33 6.54 6.53
N GLY A 91 -12.50 6.13 7.03
CA GLY A 91 -12.69 4.82 7.63
C GLY A 91 -12.41 3.67 6.65
N VAL A 92 -12.94 3.77 5.43
CA VAL A 92 -12.67 2.78 4.36
C VAL A 92 -11.19 2.79 3.97
N GLU A 93 -10.58 3.97 3.87
CA GLU A 93 -9.15 4.07 3.60
C GLU A 93 -8.31 3.36 4.67
N CYS A 94 -8.58 3.60 5.95
CA CYS A 94 -7.89 2.93 7.06
C CYS A 94 -8.05 1.41 6.99
N ILE A 95 -9.26 0.91 6.76
CA ILE A 95 -9.53 -0.53 6.67
C ILE A 95 -8.76 -1.14 5.50
N ALA A 96 -8.84 -0.53 4.31
CA ALA A 96 -8.14 -1.02 3.12
C ALA A 96 -6.62 -1.03 3.33
N LEU A 97 -6.06 0.06 3.88
CA LEU A 97 -4.64 0.13 4.20
C LEU A 97 -4.22 -0.90 5.25
N SER A 98 -5.02 -1.14 6.29
CA SER A 98 -4.73 -2.18 7.29
C SER A 98 -4.73 -3.59 6.69
N MET A 99 -5.68 -3.90 5.80
CA MET A 99 -5.70 -5.19 5.11
C MET A 99 -4.49 -5.38 4.20
N ILE A 100 -4.16 -4.36 3.40
CA ILE A 100 -2.98 -4.37 2.52
C ILE A 100 -1.70 -4.48 3.36
N TRP A 101 -1.61 -3.76 4.47
CA TRP A 101 -0.46 -3.80 5.39
C TRP A 101 -0.21 -5.20 5.93
N MET A 102 -1.27 -5.89 6.38
CA MET A 102 -1.17 -7.27 6.88
C MET A 102 -0.71 -8.23 5.79
N MET A 103 -1.33 -8.17 4.61
CA MET A 103 -1.02 -9.04 3.49
C MET A 103 0.45 -8.87 3.05
N TRP A 104 0.89 -7.62 2.87
CA TRP A 104 2.26 -7.29 2.50
C TRP A 104 3.28 -7.71 3.58
N LEU A 105 2.97 -7.52 4.87
CA LEU A 105 3.84 -7.92 5.97
C LEU A 105 4.04 -9.44 6.01
N ILE A 106 2.97 -10.22 5.87
CA ILE A 106 3.03 -11.69 5.91
C ILE A 106 3.91 -12.20 4.75
N GLY A 107 3.68 -11.73 3.53
CA GLY A 107 4.49 -12.07 2.36
C GLY A 107 5.97 -11.74 2.55
N THR A 108 6.25 -10.52 3.03
CA THR A 108 7.62 -10.04 3.25
C THR A 108 8.33 -10.83 4.36
N ALA A 109 7.62 -11.14 5.45
CA ALA A 109 8.17 -11.91 6.55
C ALA A 109 8.55 -13.33 6.11
N ILE A 110 7.63 -14.02 5.41
CA ILE A 110 7.88 -15.38 4.90
C ILE A 110 9.05 -15.35 3.90
N ALA A 111 9.06 -14.42 2.94
CA ALA A 111 10.16 -14.25 2.00
C ALA A 111 11.52 -14.04 2.70
N THR A 112 11.55 -13.27 3.78
CA THR A 112 12.77 -13.04 4.56
C THR A 112 13.25 -14.31 5.27
N THR A 113 12.34 -15.18 5.73
CA THR A 113 12.76 -16.44 6.36
C THR A 113 13.43 -17.41 5.38
N PHE A 114 12.98 -17.45 4.13
CA PHE A 114 13.56 -18.31 3.10
C PHE A 114 14.82 -17.70 2.45
N TRP A 115 14.84 -16.38 2.26
CA TRP A 115 15.83 -15.70 1.41
C TRP A 115 16.63 -14.60 2.11
N GLY A 116 16.53 -14.50 3.43
CA GLY A 116 17.18 -13.44 4.20
C GLY A 116 18.71 -13.48 4.18
N ASN A 117 19.33 -14.63 3.88
CA ASN A 117 20.78 -14.78 3.82
C ASN A 117 21.26 -15.47 2.53
N LEU A 118 21.31 -14.70 1.44
CA LEU A 118 21.76 -15.13 0.11
C LEU A 118 23.19 -14.67 -0.22
N GLY A 119 24.00 -14.29 0.77
CA GLY A 119 25.34 -13.73 0.54
C GLY A 119 26.28 -14.66 -0.24
N TRP A 120 26.10 -15.97 -0.10
CA TRP A 120 26.91 -16.99 -0.77
C TRP A 120 26.61 -17.18 -2.26
N CYS A 121 25.43 -16.79 -2.74
CA CYS A 121 24.99 -17.02 -4.13
C CYS A 121 24.87 -15.74 -4.96
N HIS A 122 25.39 -14.61 -4.48
CA HIS A 122 25.32 -13.31 -5.14
C HIS A 122 25.92 -13.26 -6.56
N GLN A 123 26.76 -14.25 -6.92
CA GLN A 123 27.28 -14.40 -8.28
C GLN A 123 26.16 -14.65 -9.32
N TYR A 124 25.09 -15.34 -8.94
CA TYR A 124 23.98 -15.66 -9.82
C TYR A 124 22.99 -14.49 -9.91
N SER A 125 22.47 -14.22 -11.11
CA SER A 125 21.46 -13.17 -11.33
C SER A 125 20.18 -13.43 -10.54
N ALA A 126 19.77 -14.69 -10.41
CA ALA A 126 18.60 -15.09 -9.63
C ALA A 126 18.70 -14.63 -8.17
N CYS A 127 19.80 -14.93 -7.47
CA CYS A 127 19.96 -14.51 -6.07
C CYS A 127 19.97 -13.00 -5.86
N ARG A 128 20.57 -12.24 -6.81
CA ARG A 128 20.53 -10.77 -6.78
C ARG A 128 19.09 -10.24 -6.92
N LEU A 129 18.30 -10.86 -7.79
CA LEU A 129 16.89 -10.53 -7.97
C LEU A 129 16.08 -10.80 -6.69
N LEU A 130 16.28 -11.94 -6.02
CA LEU A 130 15.59 -12.22 -4.75
C LEU A 130 15.98 -11.24 -3.65
N SER A 131 17.27 -10.88 -3.55
CA SER A 131 17.72 -9.89 -2.56
C SER A 131 17.08 -8.52 -2.81
N ALA A 132 17.00 -8.09 -4.07
CA ALA A 132 16.32 -6.86 -4.44
C ALA A 132 14.82 -6.91 -4.14
N LEU A 133 14.17 -8.04 -4.42
CA LEU A 133 12.74 -8.28 -4.14
C LEU A 133 12.45 -8.13 -2.64
N VAL A 134 13.22 -8.79 -1.77
CA VAL A 134 13.05 -8.69 -0.30
C VAL A 134 13.32 -7.28 0.19
N ALA A 135 14.35 -6.60 -0.31
CA ALA A 135 14.66 -5.22 0.08
C ALA A 135 13.54 -4.24 -0.30
N ILE A 136 13.03 -4.31 -1.54
CA ILE A 136 11.92 -3.47 -2.00
C ILE A 136 10.63 -3.80 -1.26
N ALA A 137 10.38 -5.07 -0.94
CA ALA A 137 9.23 -5.47 -0.13
C ALA A 137 9.25 -4.81 1.27
N TRP A 138 10.39 -4.82 1.97
CA TRP A 138 10.53 -4.14 3.25
C TRP A 138 10.36 -2.62 3.14
N ILE A 139 10.95 -1.99 2.13
CA ILE A 139 10.80 -0.54 1.91
C ILE A 139 9.33 -0.18 1.63
N GLY A 140 8.65 -0.96 0.78
CA GLY A 140 7.23 -0.79 0.50
C GLY A 140 6.37 -0.92 1.76
N TRP A 141 6.68 -1.90 2.63
CA TRP A 141 6.01 -2.06 3.92
C TRP A 141 6.20 -0.85 4.84
N VAL A 142 7.42 -0.30 4.94
CA VAL A 142 7.70 0.90 5.75
C VAL A 142 6.92 2.11 5.24
N VAL A 143 6.87 2.33 3.92
CA VAL A 143 6.08 3.41 3.31
C VAL A 143 4.60 3.23 3.63
N LEU A 144 4.09 2.01 3.53
CA LEU A 144 2.70 1.70 3.83
C LEU A 144 2.37 1.90 5.31
N LEU A 145 3.27 1.52 6.22
CA LEU A 145 3.16 1.81 7.65
C LEU A 145 3.12 3.32 7.93
N ALA A 146 3.98 4.10 7.28
CA ALA A 146 3.97 5.56 7.41
C ALA A 146 2.65 6.17 6.92
N LEU A 147 2.15 5.69 5.78
CA LEU A 147 0.88 6.14 5.20
C LEU A 147 -0.30 5.79 6.10
N LEU A 148 -0.38 4.55 6.59
CA LEU A 148 -1.38 4.10 7.56
C LEU A 148 -1.29 4.91 8.86
N GLY A 149 -0.09 5.16 9.37
CA GLY A 149 0.16 5.93 10.59
C GLY A 149 -0.32 7.38 10.48
N VAL A 150 -0.04 8.05 9.36
CA VAL A 150 -0.51 9.42 9.10
C VAL A 150 -2.04 9.47 8.98
N THR A 151 -2.64 8.52 8.27
CA THR A 151 -4.11 8.45 8.12
C THR A 151 -4.78 8.17 9.46
N LEU A 152 -4.31 7.19 10.23
CA LEU A 152 -4.84 6.87 11.56
C LEU A 152 -4.67 8.03 12.54
N ALA A 153 -3.50 8.66 12.58
CA ALA A 153 -3.28 9.81 13.46
C ALA A 153 -4.28 10.93 13.16
N HIS A 154 -4.57 11.18 11.88
CA HIS A 154 -5.57 12.18 11.48
C HIS A 154 -6.99 11.78 11.88
N THR A 155 -7.40 10.53 11.63
CA THR A 155 -8.76 10.07 11.97
C THR A 155 -9.00 10.04 13.46
N PHE A 156 -8.01 9.64 14.27
CA PHE A 156 -8.13 9.65 15.73
C PHE A 156 -8.13 11.07 16.29
N ALA A 157 -7.23 11.95 15.83
CA ALA A 157 -7.13 13.31 16.35
C ALA A 157 -8.38 14.14 16.07
N ASN A 158 -9.03 13.93 14.91
CA ASN A 158 -10.18 14.71 14.46
C ASN A 158 -11.52 13.97 14.56
N ARG A 159 -11.53 12.70 15.01
CA ARG A 159 -12.69 11.79 14.96
C ARG A 159 -13.32 11.68 13.56
N ALA A 160 -12.49 11.81 12.52
CA ALA A 160 -12.89 11.99 11.13
C ALA A 160 -13.20 10.67 10.40
N TRP A 161 -13.80 9.68 11.06
CA TRP A 161 -14.00 8.33 10.50
C TRP A 161 -14.94 8.29 9.30
N VAL A 162 -15.97 9.15 9.31
CA VAL A 162 -17.01 9.24 8.28
C VAL A 162 -16.74 10.41 7.33
N ASP A 163 -15.71 11.20 7.59
CA ASP A 163 -15.37 12.35 6.79
C ASP A 163 -14.75 11.92 5.46
N PRO A 164 -14.89 12.76 4.42
CA PRO A 164 -14.41 12.41 3.09
C PRO A 164 -12.88 12.44 3.02
N MET A 165 -12.33 11.46 2.30
CA MET A 165 -10.91 11.10 2.24
C MET A 165 -9.99 12.21 1.74
N HIS A 166 -10.51 13.20 1.00
CA HIS A 166 -9.73 14.34 0.52
C HIS A 166 -9.42 15.37 1.62
N GLY A 167 -10.12 15.34 2.77
CA GLY A 167 -9.83 16.17 3.94
C GLY A 167 -10.11 17.67 3.80
N TYR A 168 -10.80 18.12 2.75
CA TYR A 168 -11.26 19.52 2.65
C TYR A 168 -12.66 19.64 3.25
N PHE A 169 -12.82 20.49 4.26
CA PHE A 169 -14.15 20.92 4.69
C PHE A 169 -14.56 22.14 3.87
N TYR A 170 -15.67 22.04 3.12
CA TYR A 170 -16.21 23.21 2.42
C TYR A 170 -16.87 24.14 3.45
N PRO A 171 -16.50 25.44 3.51
CA PRO A 171 -17.16 26.42 4.37
C PRO A 171 -18.65 26.63 4.03
N ARG A 172 -19.14 26.11 2.90
CA ARG A 172 -20.54 26.29 2.47
C ARG A 172 -21.56 25.59 3.37
N ASP A 173 -21.14 24.59 4.15
CA ASP A 173 -21.98 23.94 5.15
C ASP A 173 -22.04 24.72 6.49
N SER A 174 -21.32 25.84 6.62
CA SER A 174 -21.41 26.71 7.80
C SER A 174 -22.54 27.76 7.71
N PHE A 175 -23.26 27.80 6.59
CA PHE A 175 -24.56 28.49 6.49
C PHE A 175 -25.73 27.53 6.74
N VAL A 176 -25.61 26.75 7.81
CA VAL A 176 -26.77 26.12 8.43
C VAL A 176 -27.38 27.17 9.37
N PRO A 177 -28.58 27.72 9.09
CA PRO A 177 -29.32 28.42 10.16
C PRO A 177 -29.50 27.43 11.31
N ALA A 178 -29.35 27.88 12.55
CA ALA A 178 -29.13 27.11 13.79
C ALA A 178 -30.02 25.88 14.09
N GLN A 179 -30.99 25.50 13.25
CA GLN A 179 -31.85 24.34 13.41
C GLN A 179 -31.18 22.99 13.05
N GLU A 180 -30.23 22.92 12.13
CA GLU A 180 -29.71 21.62 11.66
C GLU A 180 -28.62 21.02 12.57
N SER A 181 -28.00 21.84 13.44
CA SER A 181 -27.10 21.35 14.50
C SER A 181 -27.82 20.48 15.53
N GLU A 182 -29.10 20.78 15.80
CA GLU A 182 -29.92 20.02 16.74
C GLU A 182 -30.26 18.62 16.19
N TYR A 183 -30.43 18.49 14.86
CA TYR A 183 -30.74 17.23 14.19
C TYR A 183 -29.54 16.28 14.03
N ARG A 184 -28.31 16.81 13.91
CA ARG A 184 -27.10 15.99 13.88
C ARG A 184 -26.74 15.46 15.28
N GLN A 185 -27.10 16.20 16.33
CA GLN A 185 -26.88 15.81 17.72
C GLN A 185 -27.88 14.77 18.23
N SER A 186 -29.08 14.69 17.64
CA SER A 186 -30.09 13.65 17.92
C SER A 186 -29.85 12.31 17.22
N ARG A 187 -28.79 12.19 16.40
CA ARG A 187 -28.43 10.96 15.68
C ARG A 187 -27.20 10.24 16.25
N ILE A 188 -26.67 10.72 17.37
CA ILE A 188 -25.65 10.04 18.20
C ILE A 188 -26.36 9.27 19.30
#